data_AF-A0A383A639-F1
#
_entry.id   AF-A0A383A639-F1
#
_cell.length_a   1.000
_cell.length_b   1.000
_cell.length_c   1.000
_cell.angle_alpha   90.00
_cell.angle_beta   90.00
_cell.angle_gamma   90.00
#
_symmetry.space_group_name_H-M   'P 1'
#
loop_
_entity.id
_entity.type
_entity.pdbx_description
1 polymer ?
#
loop_
_entity_poly.entity_id
_entity_poly.type
_entity_poly.pdbx_seq_one_letter_code
_entity_poly.pdbx_strand_id
1 'polypeptide(L)'
;MARPNLLYIHSDQHNPNVTGCYGDPLVETPNLDALAEGGVVLDNVYCPSPICVPSRMSMLSGRFPYENQVWTNSHILDSAIPTFAHAMGAGGY
;
A
#
# COMPACT_ATOMS: atom_id res chain seq x y z
N MET A 1 7.97 13.66 -22.72
CA MET A 1 8.61 13.06 -21.54
C MET A 1 8.45 11.55 -21.63
N ALA A 2 9.47 10.77 -21.30
CA ALA A 2 9.32 9.32 -21.21
C ALA A 2 8.32 8.97 -20.11
N ARG A 3 7.55 7.89 -20.29
CA ARG A 3 6.66 7.37 -19.26
C ARG A 3 7.52 6.89 -18.08
N PRO A 4 7.26 7.32 -16.83
CA PRO A 4 8.04 6.86 -15.69
C PRO A 4 7.77 5.39 -15.43
N ASN A 5 8.68 4.68 -14.76
CA ASN A 5 8.37 3.37 -14.18
C ASN A 5 7.75 3.58 -12.79
N LEU A 6 6.86 2.69 -12.36
CA LEU A 6 6.29 2.72 -11.02
C LEU A 6 6.78 1.51 -10.22
N LEU A 7 7.38 1.76 -9.06
CA LEU A 7 7.77 0.73 -8.10
C LEU A 7 6.87 0.83 -6.87
N TYR A 8 6.11 -0.22 -6.59
CA TYR A 8 5.27 -0.32 -5.39
C TYR A 8 5.93 -1.25 -4.37
N ILE A 9 6.39 -0.68 -3.26
CA ILE A 9 7.00 -1.42 -2.14
C ILE A 9 5.96 -1.49 -1.01
N HIS A 10 5.67 -2.70 -0.53
CA HIS A 10 4.68 -2.91 0.53
C HIS A 10 5.17 -3.96 1.52
N SER A 11 5.37 -3.55 2.77
CA SER A 11 5.69 -4.44 3.89
C SER A 11 4.43 -4.96 4.58
N ASP A 12 4.51 -6.16 5.18
CA ASP A 12 3.41 -6.74 5.96
C ASP A 12 3.59 -6.40 7.45
N GLN A 13 2.49 -6.09 8.13
CA GLN A 13 2.43 -5.82 9.57
C GLN A 13 3.42 -4.75 10.05
N HIS A 14 3.71 -3.75 9.21
CA HIS A 14 4.67 -2.68 9.52
C HIS A 14 4.04 -1.62 10.42
N ASN A 15 4.62 -1.44 11.62
CA ASN A 15 4.26 -0.35 12.50
C ASN A 15 5.08 0.90 12.14
N PRO A 16 4.46 2.03 11.73
CA PRO A 16 5.21 3.22 11.32
C PRO A 16 6.16 3.73 12.41
N ASN A 17 5.79 3.56 13.69
CA ASN A 17 6.61 3.97 14.83
C ASN A 17 7.91 3.16 14.98
N VAL A 18 8.12 2.13 14.15
CA VAL A 18 9.33 1.29 14.10
C VAL A 18 10.13 1.60 12.83
N THR A 19 10.33 2.90 12.57
CA THR A 19 11.03 3.42 11.37
C THR A 19 11.69 4.77 11.71
N GLY A 20 12.94 4.96 11.28
CA GLY A 20 13.73 6.17 11.55
C GLY A 20 13.06 7.45 11.05
N CYS A 21 12.52 7.44 9.82
CA CYS A 21 11.80 8.59 9.25
C CYS A 21 10.51 8.98 9.98
N TYR A 22 9.99 8.12 10.86
CA TYR A 22 8.87 8.41 11.77
C TYR A 22 9.33 8.65 13.22
N GLY A 23 10.64 8.75 13.47
CA GLY A 23 11.22 9.17 14.75
C GLY A 23 11.60 8.06 15.72
N ASP A 24 11.70 6.79 15.28
CA ASP A 24 12.23 5.71 16.13
C ASP A 24 13.72 5.98 16.46
N PRO A 25 14.11 6.10 17.75
CA PRO A 25 15.49 6.41 18.13
C PRO A 25 16.43 5.19 18.17
N LEU A 26 15.90 3.96 17.99
CA LEU A 26 16.65 2.71 18.12
C LEU A 26 16.76 1.95 16.80
N VAL A 27 15.72 1.98 15.97
CA VAL A 27 15.69 1.21 14.73
C VAL A 27 16.32 2.00 13.58
N GLU A 28 17.41 1.48 13.04
CA GLU A 28 18.11 2.07 11.90
C GLU A 28 17.46 1.64 10.57
N THR A 29 16.87 2.58 9.83
CA THR A 29 16.26 2.34 8.51
C THR A 29 16.84 3.22 7.41
N PRO A 30 18.18 3.28 7.22
CA PRO A 30 18.84 4.30 6.40
C PRO A 30 18.35 4.37 4.95
N ASN A 31 17.93 3.24 4.36
CA ASN A 31 17.39 3.22 3.00
C ASN A 31 15.95 3.77 2.91
N LEU A 32 15.12 3.56 3.94
CA LEU A 32 13.78 4.13 4.00
C LEU A 32 13.85 5.62 4.36
N ASP A 33 14.80 5.99 5.21
CA ASP A 33 15.03 7.38 5.61
C ASP A 33 15.51 8.21 4.41
N ALA A 34 16.45 7.68 3.62
CA ALA A 34 16.88 8.32 2.37
C ALA A 34 15.75 8.44 1.34
N LEU A 35 14.85 7.45 1.26
CA LEU A 35 13.67 7.52 0.39
C LEU A 35 12.70 8.61 0.86
N ALA A 36 12.52 8.76 2.18
CA ALA A 36 11.67 9.77 2.78
C ALA A 36 12.22 11.19 2.55
N GLU A 37 13.53 11.41 2.73
CA GLU A 37 14.21 12.68 2.48
C GLU A 37 14.10 13.15 1.02
N GLY A 38 14.12 12.21 0.08
CA GLY A 38 13.99 12.48 -1.36
C GLY A 38 12.56 12.59 -1.87
N GLY A 39 11.55 12.44 -0.99
CA GLY A 39 10.15 12.23 -1.39
C GLY A 39 9.14 13.03 -0.58
N VAL A 40 7.93 12.48 -0.48
CA VAL A 40 6.84 13.02 0.33
C VAL A 40 6.45 11.97 1.37
N VAL A 41 6.47 12.38 2.64
CA VAL A 41 6.02 11.55 3.78
C VAL A 41 4.59 11.95 4.14
N LEU A 42 3.76 10.95 4.42
CA LEU A 42 2.39 11.14 4.88
C LEU A 42 2.28 10.65 6.33
N ASP A 43 1.89 11.55 7.24
CA ASP A 43 1.87 11.26 8.69
C ASP A 43 0.60 10.53 9.15
N ASN A 44 -0.49 10.65 8.39
CA ASN A 44 -1.81 10.15 8.76
C ASN A 44 -2.41 9.27 7.65
N VAL A 45 -1.89 8.05 7.51
CA VAL A 45 -2.36 7.06 6.53
C VAL A 45 -2.89 5.83 7.26
N TYR A 46 -4.11 5.41 6.92
CA TYR A 46 -4.79 4.30 7.59
C TYR A 46 -5.09 3.18 6.60
N CYS A 47 -4.91 1.94 7.05
CA CYS A 47 -5.37 0.78 6.29
C CYS A 47 -6.92 0.72 6.31
N PRO A 48 -7.58 0.29 5.21
CA PRO A 48 -9.03 0.13 5.18
C PRO A 48 -9.56 -0.99 6.09
N SER A 49 -8.68 -1.91 6.51
CA SER A 49 -8.99 -3.00 7.43
C SER A 49 -7.71 -3.44 8.16
N PRO A 50 -7.75 -3.72 9.46
CA PRO A 50 -6.58 -4.18 10.23
C PRO A 50 -6.31 -5.69 10.04
N ILE A 51 -6.66 -6.26 8.88
CA ILE A 51 -6.51 -7.69 8.56
C ILE A 51 -5.89 -7.82 7.16
N CYS A 52 -4.97 -8.78 6.99
CA CYS A 52 -4.12 -8.94 5.80
C CYS A 52 -4.88 -8.91 4.46
N VAL A 53 -5.76 -9.88 4.18
CA VAL A 53 -6.44 -10.00 2.88
C VAL A 53 -7.41 -8.82 2.65
N PRO A 54 -8.30 -8.44 3.59
CA PRO A 54 -9.17 -7.27 3.42
C PRO A 54 -8.40 -5.96 3.15
N SER A 55 -7.28 -5.73 3.85
CA SER A 55 -6.42 -4.55 3.64
C SER A 55 -5.84 -4.54 2.22
N ARG A 56 -5.24 -5.67 1.82
CA ARG A 56 -4.60 -5.84 0.50
C ARG A 56 -5.60 -5.73 -0.64
N MET A 57 -6.76 -6.37 -0.53
CA MET A 57 -7.79 -6.29 -1.57
C MET A 57 -8.37 -4.89 -1.69
N SER A 58 -8.49 -4.17 -0.58
CA SER A 58 -8.91 -2.76 -0.60
C SER A 58 -7.86 -1.87 -1.27
N MET A 59 -6.56 -2.08 -0.96
CA MET A 59 -5.46 -1.37 -1.62
C MET A 59 -5.41 -1.66 -3.13
N LEU A 60 -5.59 -2.93 -3.54
CA LEU A 60 -5.58 -3.31 -4.95
C LEU A 60 -6.75 -2.73 -5.73
N SER A 61 -7.96 -2.76 -5.16
CA SER A 61 -9.20 -2.34 -5.83
C SER A 61 -9.52 -0.85 -5.70
N GLY A 62 -8.88 -0.14 -4.76
CA GLY A 62 -9.24 1.23 -4.41
C GLY A 62 -10.63 1.35 -3.78
N ARG A 63 -11.12 0.29 -3.14
CA ARG A 63 -12.47 0.15 -2.59
C ARG A 63 -12.41 -0.34 -1.15
N PHE A 64 -13.31 0.13 -0.29
CA PHE A 64 -13.41 -0.37 1.08
C PHE A 64 -13.87 -1.84 1.12
N PRO A 65 -13.62 -2.57 2.23
CA PRO A 65 -14.11 -3.94 2.40
C PRO A 65 -15.62 -4.11 2.16
N TYR A 66 -16.44 -3.11 2.52
CA TYR A 66 -17.88 -3.15 2.29
C TYR A 66 -18.28 -3.00 0.81
N GLU A 67 -17.39 -2.46 -0.03
CA GLU A 67 -17.62 -2.29 -1.47
C GLU A 67 -17.10 -3.48 -2.27
N ASN A 68 -16.02 -4.12 -1.81
CA ASN A 68 -15.41 -5.27 -2.48
C ASN A 68 -15.80 -6.63 -1.87
N GLN A 69 -16.53 -6.64 -0.74
CA GLN A 69 -17.04 -7.83 -0.05
C GLN A 69 -15.96 -8.78 0.51
N VAL A 70 -14.73 -8.32 0.65
CA VAL A 70 -13.60 -9.08 1.24
C VAL A 70 -13.47 -8.72 2.71
N TRP A 71 -14.05 -9.54 3.58
CA TRP A 71 -14.17 -9.27 5.02
C TRP A 71 -13.13 -9.99 5.88
N THR A 72 -12.61 -11.12 5.40
CA THR A 72 -11.71 -12.00 6.18
C THR A 72 -10.55 -12.51 5.33
N ASN A 73 -9.58 -13.17 5.97
CA ASN A 73 -8.48 -13.84 5.29
C ASN A 73 -8.87 -15.04 4.43
N SER A 74 -10.11 -15.53 4.55
CA SER A 74 -10.61 -16.66 3.76
C SER A 74 -11.37 -16.21 2.50
N HIS A 75 -11.58 -14.90 2.31
CA HIS A 75 -12.28 -14.38 1.14
C HIS A 75 -11.32 -14.17 -0.04
N ILE A 76 -11.88 -14.20 -1.25
CA ILE A 76 -11.17 -13.95 -2.50
C ILE A 76 -11.84 -12.74 -3.16
N LEU A 77 -11.05 -11.84 -3.75
CA LEU A 77 -11.58 -10.72 -4.52
C LEU A 77 -12.25 -11.24 -5.79
N ASP A 78 -13.48 -10.81 -6.05
CA ASP A 78 -14.19 -11.11 -7.29
C ASP A 78 -13.37 -10.62 -8.49
N SER A 79 -13.13 -11.50 -9.48
CA SER A 79 -12.35 -11.18 -10.68
C SER A 79 -13.00 -10.12 -11.57
N ALA A 80 -14.29 -9.83 -11.40
CA ALA A 80 -14.97 -8.73 -12.07
C ALA A 80 -14.60 -7.35 -11.48
N ILE A 81 -13.97 -7.29 -10.31
CA ILE A 81 -13.55 -6.03 -9.68
C ILE A 81 -12.19 -5.62 -10.25
N PRO A 82 -12.10 -4.48 -10.98
CA PRO A 82 -10.82 -4.00 -11.47
C PRO A 82 -9.91 -3.57 -10.31
N THR A 83 -8.62 -3.73 -10.53
CA THR A 83 -7.54 -3.33 -9.61
C THR A 83 -6.68 -2.23 -10.24
N PHE A 84 -5.79 -1.62 -9.47
CA PHE A 84 -4.86 -0.63 -10.02
C PHE A 84 -4.02 -1.21 -11.17
N ALA A 85 -3.74 -2.52 -11.19
CA ALA A 85 -3.03 -3.17 -12.29
C ALA A 85 -3.80 -3.08 -13.62
N HIS A 86 -5.14 -3.17 -13.59
CA HIS A 86 -5.97 -2.98 -14.77
C HIS A 86 -5.92 -1.52 -15.25
N ALA A 87 -5.94 -0.56 -14.32
CA ALA A 87 -5.80 0.86 -14.65
C ALA A 87 -4.41 1.17 -15.24
N MET A 88 -3.36 0.57 -14.71
CA MET A 88 -1.99 0.67 -15.23
C MET A 88 -1.90 0.11 -16.65
N GLY A 89 -2.45 -1.09 -16.89
CA GLY A 89 -2.50 -1.70 -18.22
C GLY A 89 -3.30 -0.86 -19.23
N ALA A 90 -4.45 -0.30 -18.83
CA ALA A 90 -5.21 0.64 -19.65
C ALA A 90 -4.44 1.93 -19.94
N GLY A 91 -3.58 2.37 -19.01
CA GLY A 91 -2.62 3.45 -19.19
C GLY A 91 -1.39 3.08 -20.03
N GLY A 92 -1.24 1.80 -20.42
CA GLY A 92 -0.17 1.25 -21.24
C GLY A 92 1.11 0.86 -20.49
N TYR A 93 1.01 0.64 -19.17
CA TYR A 93 2.08 0.00 -18.40
C TYR A 93 2.04 -1.52 -18.51
#